data_AF-A0A832GKY4-F1
#
_entry.id   AF-A0A832GKY4-F1
#
_cell.length_a   1.000
_cell.length_b   1.000
_cell.length_c   1.000
_cell.angle_alpha   90.00
_cell.angle_beta   90.00
_cell.angle_gamma   90.00
#
_symmetry.space_group_name_H-M   'P 1'
#
loop_
_entity.id
_entity.type
_entity.pdbx_description
1 polymer ?
#
loop_
_entity_poly.entity_id
_entity_poly.type
_entity_poly.pdbx_seq_one_letter_code
_entity_poly.pdbx_strand_id
1 'polypeptide(L)' 'MIVLCGGGAIMPNLDQFIAQAVGIPAVVGNPFKGVQLQVKRHGPEYVAANAHLMAVAVGMGLHASF' A
#
# COMPACT_ATOMS: atom_id res chain seq x y z
N MET A 1 -15.16 1.70 2.45
CA MET A 1 -13.80 2.28 2.48
C MET A 1 -13.07 1.80 1.24
N ILE A 2 -12.41 2.70 0.53
CA ILE A 2 -11.60 2.43 -0.66
C ILE A 2 -10.13 2.40 -0.22
N VAL A 3 -9.38 1.41 -0.68
CA VAL A 3 -7.93 1.30 -0.43
C VAL A 3 -7.21 1.45 -1.76
N LEU A 4 -6.37 2.47 -1.88
CA LEU A 4 -5.60 2.77 -3.07
C LEU A 4 -4.25 2.07 -3.01
N CYS A 5 -3.95 1.28 -4.03
CA CYS A 5 -2.70 0.53 -4.20
C CYS A 5 -2.09 0.83 -5.57
N GLY A 6 -0.79 0.55 -5.72
CA GLY A 6 -0.02 0.79 -6.94
C GLY A 6 0.58 2.20 -7.01
N GLY A 7 1.41 2.44 -8.02
CA GLY A 7 2.20 3.69 -8.11
C GLY A 7 1.37 4.96 -8.30
N GLY A 8 0.16 4.83 -8.85
CA GLY A 8 -0.78 5.94 -8.95
C GLY A 8 -1.35 6.38 -7.59
N ALA A 9 -1.30 5.53 -6.57
CA ALA A 9 -1.92 5.81 -5.26
C ALA A 9 -1.27 6.96 -4.50
N ILE A 10 -0.03 7.33 -4.83
CA ILE A 10 0.71 8.45 -4.20
C ILE A 10 0.58 9.76 -4.98
N MET A 11 -0.27 9.82 -6.00
CA MET A 11 -0.56 11.07 -6.69
C MET A 11 -1.10 12.09 -5.66
N PRO A 12 -0.55 13.31 -5.63
CA PRO A 12 -0.98 14.32 -4.67
C PRO A 12 -2.49 14.53 -4.71
N ASN A 13 -3.11 14.40 -3.54
CA ASN A 13 -4.53 14.57 -3.27
C ASN A 13 -5.50 13.58 -3.94
N LEU A 14 -5.00 12.46 -4.48
CA LEU A 14 -5.86 11.49 -5.17
C LEU A 14 -6.87 10.82 -4.23
N ASP A 15 -6.48 10.53 -3.00
CA ASP A 15 -7.34 9.95 -1.97
C ASP A 15 -8.50 10.89 -1.60
N GLN A 16 -8.25 12.19 -1.39
CA GLN A 16 -9.35 13.13 -1.13
C GLN A 16 -10.23 13.31 -2.37
N PHE A 17 -9.65 13.36 -3.57
CA PHE A 17 -10.43 13.46 -4.81
C PHE A 17 -11.38 12.27 -4.97
N ILE A 18 -10.88 11.04 -4.83
CA ILE A 18 -11.71 9.83 -4.91
C ILE A 18 -12.76 9.81 -3.79
N ALA A 19 -12.38 10.21 -2.58
CA ALA A 19 -13.30 10.24 -1.46
C ALA A 19 -14.48 11.20 -1.69
N GLN A 20 -14.22 12.38 -2.26
CA GLN A 20 -15.24 13.36 -2.61
C GLN A 20 -16.10 12.91 -3.78
N ALA A 21 -15.49 12.36 -4.84
CA ALA A 21 -16.19 11.94 -6.05
C ALA A 21 -17.13 10.75 -5.81
N VAL A 22 -16.71 9.79 -4.98
CA VAL A 22 -17.47 8.55 -4.72
C VAL A 22 -18.33 8.67 -3.45
N GLY A 23 -18.05 9.63 -2.56
CA GLY A 23 -18.70 9.75 -1.27
C GLY A 23 -18.32 8.65 -0.28
N ILE A 24 -17.21 7.94 -0.52
CA ILE A 24 -16.70 6.85 0.32
C ILE A 24 -15.27 7.18 0.75
N PRO A 25 -14.91 7.06 2.04
CA PRO A 25 -13.54 7.30 2.50
C PRO A 25 -12.51 6.46 1.73
N ALA A 26 -11.49 7.12 1.20
CA ALA A 26 -10.37 6.51 0.49
C ALA A 26 -9.06 6.73 1.26
N VAL A 27 -8.18 5.73 1.27
CA VAL A 27 -6.87 5.78 1.94
C VAL A 27 -5.80 5.06 1.11
N VAL A 28 -4.55 5.47 1.23
CA VAL A 28 -3.42 4.74 0.63
C VAL A 28 -3.15 3.47 1.44
N GLY A 29 -3.12 2.33 0.75
CA GLY A 29 -2.91 1.02 1.35
C GLY A 29 -1.46 0.75 1.71
N ASN A 30 -1.24 0.16 2.87
CA ASN A 30 0.04 -0.44 3.26
C ASN A 30 -0.11 -1.97 3.36
N PRO A 31 0.37 -2.76 2.38
CA PRO A 31 0.26 -4.21 2.37
C PRO A 31 1.13 -4.90 3.43
N PHE A 32 2.08 -4.19 4.03
CA PHE A 32 2.91 -4.73 5.11
C PHE A 32 2.25 -4.59 6.49
N LYS A 33 1.06 -3.98 6.58
CA LYS A 33 0.33 -3.85 7.84
C LYS A 33 0.00 -5.24 8.39
N GLY A 34 0.58 -5.58 9.53
CA GLY A 34 0.40 -6.89 10.18
C GLY A 34 1.41 -7.97 9.75
N VAL A 35 2.39 -7.63 8.91
CA VAL A 35 3.48 -8.53 8.51
C VAL A 35 4.75 -8.20 9.30
N GLN A 36 5.43 -9.21 9.84
CA GLN A 36 6.77 -9.01 10.40
C GLN A 36 7.78 -8.84 9.26
N LEU A 37 8.34 -7.64 9.14
CA LEU A 37 9.35 -7.30 8.14
C LEU A 37 10.76 -7.41 8.71
N GLN A 38 11.63 -8.11 8.00
CA GLN A 38 13.08 -8.02 8.21
C GLN A 38 13.73 -7.30 7.03
N VAL A 39 14.18 -6.06 7.25
CA VAL A 39 14.81 -5.25 6.21
C VAL A 39 16.30 -5.12 6.50
N LYS A 40 17.14 -5.86 5.77
CA LYS A 40 18.60 -5.85 5.98
C LYS A 40 19.34 -4.81 5.13
N ARG A 41 18.83 -4.47 3.94
CA ARG A 41 19.60 -3.75 2.91
C ARG A 41 19.19 -2.29 2.71
N HIS A 42 17.88 -2.02 2.62
CA HIS A 42 17.36 -0.69 2.23
C HIS A 42 16.74 0.12 3.37
N GLY A 43 16.75 -0.38 4.61
CA GLY A 43 16.14 0.29 5.77
C GLY A 43 14.60 0.27 5.76
N PRO A 44 13.96 0.36 6.93
CA PRO A 44 12.50 0.30 7.06
C PRO A 44 11.79 1.50 6.40
N GLU A 45 12.43 2.67 6.33
CA GLU A 45 11.85 3.88 5.73
C GLU A 45 11.63 3.71 4.23
N TYR A 46 12.58 3.09 3.52
CA TYR A 46 12.46 2.82 2.09
C TYR A 46 11.27 1.90 1.81
N VAL A 47 11.08 0.87 2.64
CA VAL A 47 9.96 -0.07 2.50
C VAL A 47 8.63 0.62 2.79
N ALA A 48 8.57 1.48 3.81
CA ALA A 48 7.37 2.26 4.11
C ALA A 48 7.00 3.23 2.98
N ALA A 49 7.99 3.94 2.41
CA ALA A 49 7.77 4.87 1.31
C ALA A 49 7.24 4.17 0.05
N ASN A 50 7.67 2.93 -0.22
CA ASN A 50 7.30 2.16 -1.40
C ASN A 50 6.19 1.13 -1.15
N ALA A 51 5.61 1.09 0.05
CA ALA A 51 4.66 0.05 0.44
C ALA A 51 3.46 -0.08 -0.50
N HIS A 52 2.93 1.05 -0.94
CA HIS A 52 1.80 1.13 -1.87
C HIS A 52 2.03 0.37 -3.18
N LEU A 53 3.27 0.21 -3.65
CA LEU A 53 3.63 -0.54 -4.86
C LEU A 53 3.56 -2.06 -4.68
N MET A 54 3.71 -2.53 -3.44
CA MET A 54 4.06 -3.93 -3.16
C MET A 54 2.84 -4.82 -2.93
N ALA A 55 1.61 -4.30 -3.07
CA ALA A 55 0.39 -5.04 -2.74
C ALA A 55 0.29 -6.40 -3.47
N VAL A 56 0.59 -6.42 -4.76
CA VAL A 56 0.55 -7.66 -5.57
C VAL A 56 1.69 -8.60 -5.18
N ALA A 57 2.92 -8.08 -5.04
CA ALA A 57 4.08 -8.90 -4.68
C ALA A 57 3.94 -9.53 -3.28
N VAL A 58 3.43 -8.77 -2.31
CA VAL A 58 3.12 -9.27 -0.96
C VAL A 58 2.05 -10.35 -1.02
N GLY A 59 0.97 -10.13 -1.78
CA GLY A 59 -0.07 -11.14 -1.97
C GLY A 59 0.47 -12.45 -2.57
N MET A 60 1.35 -12.36 -3.57
CA MET A 60 2.01 -13.53 -4.16
C MET A 60 2.92 -14.26 -3.16
N GLY A 61 3.66 -13.54 -2.32
CA GLY A 61 4.49 -14.14 -1.27
C GLY A 61 3.65 -14.83 -0.19
N LEU A 62 2.51 -14.23 0.18
CA LEU A 62 1.57 -14.84 1.12
C LEU A 62 0.91 -16.10 0.54
N HIS A 63 0.58 -16.09 -0.76
CA HIS A 63 -0.01 -17.26 -1.41
C HIS A 63 0.89 -18.50 -1.32
N ALA A 64 2.22 -18.36 -1.41
CA ALA A 64 3.14 -19.48 -1.22
C ALA A 64 3.12 -20.10 0.20
N SER A 65 2.45 -19.45 1.16
CA SER A 65 2.34 -19.88 2.56
C SER A 65 1.02 -20.58 2.90
N PHE A 66 0.10 -20.73 1.94
CA PHE A 66 -1.19 -21.42 2.07
C PHE A 66 -1.31 -22.52 1.01
#